data_AF-A0A529W2Y2-F1
#
_entry.id   AF-A0A529W2Y2-F1
#
_cell.length_a   1.000
_cell.length_b   1.000
_cell.length_c   1.000
_cell.angle_alpha   90.00
_cell.angle_beta   90.00
_cell.angle_gamma   90.00
#
_symmetry.space_group_name_H-M   'P 1'
#
loop_
_entity.id
_entity.type
_entity.pdbx_description
1 polymer ?
#
loop_
_entity_poly.entity_id
_entity_poly.type
_entity_poly.pdbx_seq_one_letter_code
_entity_poly.pdbx_strand_id
1 'polypeptide(L)'
;MTAAELQQAAKALAAMFSCFPQSALADAEMQLRGYLAAVQDAELQDVEAAIRRFIRGEAKMANAQFCPSSAQLSIEVRERRLMRELRAKRGVLP
;
A
#
# COMPACT_ATOMS: atom_id res chain seq x y z
N MET A 1 5.56 11.42 -4.74
CA MET A 1 6.19 10.43 -5.64
C MET A 1 6.54 11.06 -6.98
N THR A 2 7.62 10.63 -7.63
CA THR A 2 7.93 10.92 -9.04
C THR A 2 7.03 10.10 -9.98
N ALA A 3 7.03 10.42 -11.28
CA ALA A 3 6.29 9.63 -12.27
C ALA A 3 6.72 8.15 -12.32
N ALA A 4 8.03 7.88 -12.21
CA ALA A 4 8.56 6.52 -12.16
C ALA A 4 8.10 5.77 -10.90
N GLU A 5 8.10 6.46 -9.76
CA GLU A 5 7.62 5.88 -8.50
C GLU A 5 6.10 5.62 -8.53
N LEU A 6 5.31 6.49 -9.16
CA LEU A 6 3.88 6.27 -9.36
C LEU A 6 3.61 5.04 -10.24
N GLN A 7 4.39 4.85 -11.31
CA GLN A 7 4.29 3.65 -12.14
C GLN A 7 4.63 2.39 -11.36
N GLN A 8 5.64 2.45 -10.48
CA GLN A 8 6.02 1.33 -9.63
C GLN A 8 4.95 1.04 -8.55
N ALA A 9 4.40 2.08 -7.91
CA ALA A 9 3.28 1.95 -6.99
C ALA A 9 2.05 1.34 -7.68
N ALA A 10 1.75 1.74 -8.90
CA ALA A 10 0.65 1.18 -9.69
C ALA A 10 0.84 -0.32 -9.95
N LYS A 11 2.06 -0.76 -10.29
CA LYS A 11 2.38 -2.19 -10.43
C LYS A 11 2.19 -2.96 -9.13
N ALA A 12 2.62 -2.41 -8.01
CA ALA A 12 2.43 -3.02 -6.70
C ALA A 12 0.94 -3.13 -6.34
N LEU A 13 0.14 -2.08 -6.61
CA LEU A 13 -1.30 -2.09 -6.40
C LEU A 13 -2.00 -3.13 -7.27
N ALA A 14 -1.62 -3.26 -8.54
CA ALA A 14 -2.16 -4.29 -9.42
C ALA A 14 -1.85 -5.70 -8.90
N ALA A 15 -0.65 -5.93 -8.35
CA ALA A 15 -0.29 -7.19 -7.71
C ALA A 15 -1.09 -7.44 -6.42
N MET A 16 -1.42 -6.40 -5.66
CA MET A 16 -2.33 -6.53 -4.51
C MET A 16 -3.73 -6.93 -4.97
N PHE A 17 -4.28 -6.24 -5.98
CA PHE A 17 -5.62 -6.49 -6.48
C PHE A 17 -5.79 -7.93 -7.01
N SER A 18 -4.76 -8.49 -7.66
CA SER A 18 -4.83 -9.88 -8.14
C SER A 18 -4.86 -10.93 -7.02
N CYS A 19 -4.57 -10.57 -5.77
CA CYS A 19 -4.69 -11.46 -4.62
C CYS A 19 -6.10 -11.50 -4.00
N PHE A 20 -7.03 -10.64 -4.46
CA PHE A 20 -8.38 -10.56 -3.92
C PHE A 20 -9.44 -10.76 -5.02
N PRO A 21 -10.62 -11.32 -4.68
CA PRO A 21 -11.73 -11.42 -5.62
C PRO A 21 -12.08 -10.06 -6.22
N GLN A 22 -12.05 -9.96 -7.55
CA GLN A 22 -12.42 -8.75 -8.27
C GLN A 22 -13.93 -8.73 -8.52
N SER A 23 -14.57 -7.59 -8.28
CA SER A 23 -15.94 -7.38 -8.72
C SER A 23 -15.95 -7.21 -10.23
N ALA A 24 -16.79 -7.98 -10.93
CA ALA A 24 -16.96 -7.85 -12.38
C ALA A 24 -17.52 -6.48 -12.82
N LEU A 25 -18.07 -5.71 -11.88
CA LEU A 25 -18.63 -4.37 -12.11
C LEU A 25 -17.66 -3.23 -11.77
N ALA A 26 -16.47 -3.54 -11.23
CA ALA A 26 -15.51 -2.50 -10.84
C ALA A 26 -14.72 -2.00 -12.05
N ASP A 27 -14.68 -0.67 -12.22
CA ASP A 27 -13.72 -0.01 -13.11
C ASP A 27 -12.33 -0.08 -12.44
N ALA A 28 -11.50 -1.00 -12.93
CA ALA A 28 -10.16 -1.25 -12.41
C ALA A 28 -9.25 -0.01 -12.51
N GLU A 29 -9.42 0.83 -13.54
CA GLU A 29 -8.61 2.02 -13.73
C GLU A 29 -9.02 3.13 -12.75
N MET A 30 -10.32 3.33 -12.57
CA MET A 30 -10.85 4.24 -11.55
C MET A 30 -10.45 3.81 -10.15
N GLN A 31 -10.51 2.51 -9.85
CA GLN A 31 -10.04 1.95 -8.58
C GLN A 31 -8.55 2.22 -8.39
N LEU A 32 -7.70 1.90 -9.37
CA LEU A 32 -6.26 2.14 -9.29
C LEU A 32 -5.93 3.62 -9.03
N ARG A 33 -6.60 4.54 -9.74
CA ARG A 33 -6.45 6.00 -9.53
C ARG A 33 -6.81 6.40 -8.10
N GLY A 34 -7.89 5.85 -7.54
CA GLY A 34 -8.30 6.13 -6.17
C GLY A 34 -7.26 5.71 -5.13
N TYR A 35 -6.60 4.56 -5.33
CA TYR A 35 -5.53 4.10 -4.43
C TYR A 35 -4.26 4.92 -4.58
N LEU A 36 -3.87 5.26 -5.81
CA LEU A 36 -2.70 6.12 -6.07
C LEU A 36 -2.87 7.50 -5.42
N ALA A 37 -4.04 8.12 -5.56
CA ALA A 37 -4.34 9.41 -4.93
C ALA A 37 -4.21 9.33 -3.40
N ALA A 38 -4.62 8.22 -2.78
CA ALA A 38 -4.56 8.03 -1.34
C ALA A 38 -3.14 7.86 -0.77
N VAL A 39 -2.13 7.63 -1.62
CA VAL A 39 -0.73 7.41 -1.22
C VAL A 39 0.27 8.29 -1.96
N GLN A 40 -0.17 9.24 -2.78
CA GLN A 40 0.70 10.06 -3.65
C GLN A 40 1.78 10.85 -2.89
N ASP A 41 1.48 11.24 -1.64
CA ASP A 41 2.35 12.01 -0.75
C ASP A 41 3.23 11.11 0.14
N ALA A 42 3.11 9.79 0.01
CA ALA A 42 3.95 8.83 0.71
C ALA A 42 5.22 8.50 -0.08
N GLU A 43 6.22 7.95 0.62
CA GLU A 43 7.39 7.39 -0.02
C GLU A 43 7.11 6.00 -0.58
N LEU A 44 7.64 5.70 -1.77
CA LEU A 44 7.42 4.43 -2.47
C LEU A 44 7.75 3.20 -1.62
N GLN A 45 8.84 3.24 -0.87
CA GLN A 45 9.26 2.12 -0.04
C GLN A 45 8.23 1.75 1.04
N ASP A 46 7.51 2.73 1.59
CA ASP A 46 6.47 2.48 2.61
C ASP A 46 5.20 1.93 1.97
N VAL A 47 4.87 2.39 0.75
CA VAL A 47 3.76 1.87 -0.05
C VAL A 47 3.99 0.42 -0.43
N GLU A 48 5.14 0.08 -0.98
CA GLU A 48 5.47 -1.30 -1.32
C GLU A 48 5.52 -2.20 -0.08
N ALA A 49 6.05 -1.70 1.05
CA ALA A 49 6.06 -2.44 2.29
C ALA A 49 4.64 -2.72 2.80
N ALA A 50 3.74 -1.73 2.75
CA ALA A 50 2.34 -1.90 3.15
C ALA A 50 1.62 -2.92 2.27
N ILE A 51 1.76 -2.80 0.94
CA ILE A 51 1.17 -3.73 -0.03
C ILE A 51 1.66 -5.16 0.21
N ARG A 52 2.96 -5.37 0.42
CA ARG A 52 3.53 -6.69 0.71
C ARG A 52 2.90 -7.33 1.95
N ARG A 53 2.59 -6.53 2.98
CA ARG A 53 1.93 -7.04 4.19
C ARG A 53 0.50 -7.48 3.93
N PHE A 54 -0.26 -6.77 3.11
CA PHE A 54 -1.60 -7.20 2.71
C PHE A 54 -1.57 -8.50 1.90
N ILE A 55 -0.67 -8.60 0.91
CA ILE A 55 -0.50 -9.80 0.09
C ILE A 55 -0.15 -11.02 0.96
N ARG A 56 0.66 -10.84 2.01
CA ARG A 56 1.10 -11.90 2.92
C ARG A 56 0.14 -12.18 4.08
N GLY A 57 -0.97 -11.44 4.20
CA GLY A 57 -1.87 -11.55 5.35
C GLY A 57 -1.26 -11.08 6.68
N GLU A 58 -0.20 -10.28 6.64
CA GLU A 58 0.49 -9.74 7.82
C GLU A 58 -0.13 -8.41 8.30
N ALA A 59 -0.87 -7.72 7.44
CA ALA A 59 -1.55 -6.47 7.77
C ALA A 59 -2.85 -6.72 8.55
N LYS A 60 -3.17 -5.86 9.50
CA LYS A 60 -4.42 -5.97 10.25
C LYS A 60 -5.59 -5.55 9.36
N MET A 61 -6.52 -6.47 9.11
CA MET A 61 -7.70 -6.21 8.29
C MET A 61 -8.98 -6.49 9.09
N ALA A 62 -9.99 -5.65 8.88
CA ALA A 62 -11.32 -5.89 9.46
C ALA A 62 -12.00 -7.11 8.81
N ASN A 63 -11.76 -7.34 7.53
CA ASN A 63 -12.18 -8.53 6.81
C ASN A 63 -11.16 -8.87 5.71
N ALA A 64 -10.52 -10.04 5.81
CA ALA A 64 -9.51 -10.50 4.86
C ALA A 64 -10.07 -11.12 3.56
N GLN A 65 -11.40 -11.25 3.44
CA GLN A 65 -12.06 -11.76 2.23
C GLN A 65 -12.08 -10.76 1.07
N PHE A 66 -11.87 -9.48 1.36
CA PHE A 66 -11.93 -8.39 0.39
C PHE A 66 -10.59 -7.67 0.31
N CYS A 67 -10.32 -7.04 -0.85
CA CYS A 67 -9.19 -6.13 -1.00
C CYS A 67 -9.26 -5.03 0.08
N PRO A 68 -8.15 -4.67 0.75
CA PRO A 68 -8.14 -3.58 1.71
C PRO A 68 -8.53 -2.29 1.01
N SER A 69 -9.35 -1.44 1.63
CA SER A 69 -9.73 -0.15 1.06
C SER A 69 -8.53 0.80 0.93
N SER A 70 -8.64 1.84 0.10
CA SER A 70 -7.60 2.87 -0.01
C SER A 70 -7.28 3.52 1.34
N ALA A 71 -8.27 3.71 2.21
CA ALA A 71 -8.07 4.20 3.56
C ALA A 71 -7.26 3.22 4.45
N GLN A 72 -7.56 1.92 4.36
CA GLN A 72 -6.79 0.88 5.06
C GLN A 72 -5.35 0.83 4.56
N LEU A 73 -5.13 0.98 3.26
CA LEU A 73 -3.79 1.10 2.70
C LEU A 73 -3.06 2.32 3.28
N SER A 74 -3.66 3.52 3.25
CA SER A 74 -3.03 4.72 3.78
C SER A 74 -2.69 4.61 5.27
N ILE A 75 -3.49 3.90 6.06
CA ILE A 75 -3.17 3.60 7.48
C ILE A 75 -1.91 2.75 7.57
N GLU A 76 -1.87 1.63 6.86
CA GLU A 76 -0.73 0.71 6.89
C GLU A 76 0.56 1.39 6.38
N VAL A 77 0.47 2.22 5.34
CA VAL A 77 1.59 3.04 4.82
C VAL A 77 2.15 3.97 5.90
N ARG A 78 1.30 4.66 6.65
CA ARG A 78 1.74 5.51 7.78
C ARG A 78 2.44 4.70 8.86
N GLU A 79 1.95 3.50 9.16
CA GLU A 79 2.63 2.61 10.10
C GLU A 79 4.00 2.15 9.59
N ARG A 80 4.12 1.83 8.29
CA ARG A 80 5.41 1.42 7.70
C ARG A 80 6.43 2.54 7.77
N ARG A 81 6.01 3.76 7.43
CA ARG A 81 6.82 4.98 7.57
C ARG A 81 7.31 5.14 9.01
N LEU A 82 6.40 5.09 9.98
CA LEU A 82 6.74 5.22 11.40
C LEU A 82 7.77 4.16 11.84
N MET A 83 7.55 2.90 11.47
CA MET A 83 8.47 1.81 11.83
C MET A 83 9.84 1.96 11.20
N ARG A 84 9.91 2.42 9.95
CA ARG A 84 11.16 2.71 9.25
C ARG A 84 11.92 3.86 9.93
N GLU A 85 11.24 4.96 10.23
CA GLU A 85 11.82 6.11 10.95
C GLU A 85 12.33 5.71 12.34
N LEU A 86 11.60 4.86 13.07
CA LEU A 86 12.04 4.34 14.37
C LEU A 86 13.28 3.44 14.24
N ARG A 87 13.35 2.58 13.23
CA ARG A 87 14.53 1.74 12.96
C ARG A 87 15.75 2.58 12.60
N ALA A 88 15.57 3.61 11.77
CA ALA A 88 16.64 4.54 11.43
C ALA A 88 17.18 5.26 12.67
N LYS A 89 16.32 5.75 13.56
CA LYS A 89 16.74 6.36 14.84
C LYS A 89 17.49 5.39 15.75
N ARG A 90 17.09 4.12 15.80
CA ARG A 90 17.74 3.09 16.61
C ARG A 90 19.09 2.63 16.06
N GLY A 91 19.27 2.66 14.74
CA GLY A 91 20.56 2.38 14.09
C GLY A 91 21.57 3.53 14.15
N VAL A 92 21.16 4.68 14.70
CA VAL A 92 22.00 5.89 14.87
C VAL A 92 22.39 6.10 16.34
N LEU A 93 21.85 5.30 17.27
CA LEU A 93 22.33 5.29 18.66
C LEU A 93 23.67 4.53 18.70
N PRO A 94 24.75 5.14 19.23
CA PRO A 94 26.07 4.52 19.33
C PRO A 94 26.09 3.29 20.25
#